data_AF-A0A1Y4C6C2-F1
#
_entry.id   AF-A0A1Y4C6C2-F1
#
_cell.length_a   1.000
_cell.length_b   1.000
_cell.length_c   1.000
_cell.angle_alpha   90.00
_cell.angle_beta   90.00
_cell.angle_gamma   90.00
#
_symmetry.space_group_name_H-M   'P 1'
#
loop_
_entity.id
_entity.type
_entity.pdbx_description
1 polymer ?
#
loop_
_entity_poly.entity_id
_entity_poly.type
_entity_poly.pdbx_seq_one_letter_code
_entity_poly.pdbx_strand_id
1 'polypeptide(L)'
;MKRDVKLYNVLLPIWILYFFPQVWIITLPGNLLIDCAVLLLTLAVLKHTQKKAVLKKLWWKFWLLGFLADFIGALFLFGCWYLSLLPEPVGSWIDSIISQAFLNPFRTLPGFLYTLTGVVIAGVCIYFFDKRAMKSCTLLDGRQRHIVALTMAVVTAPWTFLIPLYNY
;
A
#
# COMPACT_ATOMS: atom_id res chain seq x y z
N MET A 1 22.80 5.45 -30.03
CA MET A 1 22.75 4.49 -28.90
C MET A 1 21.32 4.41 -28.39
N LYS A 2 20.62 3.30 -28.62
CA LYS A 2 19.31 3.05 -28.03
C LYS A 2 19.53 2.75 -26.55
N ARG A 3 19.07 3.63 -25.66
CA ARG A 3 18.97 3.32 -24.24
C ARG A 3 17.76 2.43 -24.07
N ASP A 4 17.98 1.13 -23.91
CA ASP A 4 16.99 0.24 -23.32
C ASP A 4 16.76 0.72 -21.89
N VAL A 5 15.73 1.54 -21.71
CA VAL A 5 15.26 1.95 -20.39
C VAL A 5 14.60 0.70 -19.80
N LYS A 6 15.38 -0.04 -19.04
CA LYS A 6 14.95 -1.29 -18.41
C LYS A 6 13.71 -1.03 -17.56
N LEU A 7 12.60 -1.63 -17.97
CA LEU A 7 11.28 -1.64 -17.31
C LEU A 7 11.31 -2.41 -15.97
N TYR A 8 12.22 -2.06 -15.06
CA TYR A 8 12.27 -2.65 -13.71
C TYR A 8 11.42 -1.89 -12.68
N ASN A 9 10.42 -1.13 -13.13
CA ASN A 9 9.40 -0.51 -12.28
C ASN A 9 8.29 -1.51 -11.92
N VAL A 10 8.67 -2.66 -11.36
CA VAL A 10 7.73 -3.78 -11.14
C VAL A 10 6.74 -3.52 -9.99
N LEU A 11 6.88 -2.43 -9.24
CA LEU A 11 5.90 -2.00 -8.24
C LEU A 11 5.79 -0.47 -8.22
N LEU A 12 5.03 0.07 -9.18
CA LEU A 12 4.79 1.51 -9.33
C LEU A 12 4.12 2.10 -8.08
N PRO A 13 4.56 3.28 -7.60
CA PRO A 13 3.89 3.99 -6.52
C PRO A 13 2.44 4.28 -6.92
N ILE A 14 1.49 4.03 -6.01
CA ILE A 14 0.03 4.12 -6.27
C ILE A 14 -0.39 5.53 -6.73
N TRP A 15 0.45 6.52 -6.46
CA TRP A 15 0.33 7.91 -6.89
C TRP A 15 0.44 8.17 -8.39
N ILE A 16 1.23 7.35 -9.10
CA ILE A 16 1.35 7.43 -10.57
C ILE A 16 0.01 7.14 -11.25
N LEU A 17 -0.90 6.43 -10.58
CA LEU A 17 -2.23 6.11 -11.11
C LEU A 17 -3.05 7.36 -11.43
N TYR A 18 -2.87 8.46 -10.70
CA TYR A 18 -3.57 9.71 -10.99
C TYR A 18 -3.06 10.39 -12.28
N PHE A 19 -1.75 10.31 -12.54
CA PHE A 19 -1.11 10.95 -13.69
C PHE A 19 -1.12 10.09 -14.95
N PHE A 20 -1.16 8.76 -14.79
CA PHE A 20 -1.11 7.80 -15.89
C PHE A 20 -2.20 6.71 -15.73
N PRO A 21 -3.44 6.97 -16.17
CA PRO A 21 -4.53 6.00 -16.09
C PRO A 21 -4.22 4.68 -16.84
N GLN A 22 -3.30 4.72 -17.80
CA GLN A 22 -2.77 3.55 -18.52
C GLN A 22 -2.16 2.50 -17.58
N VAL A 23 -1.54 2.94 -16.48
CA VAL A 23 -0.84 2.09 -15.52
C VAL A 23 -1.81 1.24 -14.71
N TRP A 24 -3.09 1.62 -14.63
CA TRP A 24 -4.14 0.88 -13.93
C TRP A 24 -4.29 -0.53 -14.49
N ILE A 25 -4.05 -0.72 -15.78
CA ILE A 25 -4.14 -2.02 -16.46
C ILE A 25 -3.11 -3.01 -15.87
N ILE A 26 -2.00 -2.52 -15.34
CA ILE A 26 -0.92 -3.37 -14.80
C ILE A 26 -1.00 -3.43 -13.27
N THR A 27 -1.24 -2.32 -12.60
CA THR A 27 -1.25 -2.25 -11.13
C THR A 27 -2.49 -2.88 -10.52
N LEU A 28 -3.67 -2.71 -11.12
CA LEU A 28 -4.90 -3.29 -10.59
C LEU A 28 -4.85 -4.83 -10.59
N PRO A 29 -4.45 -5.51 -11.69
CA PRO A 29 -4.30 -6.96 -11.67
C PRO A 29 -3.09 -7.41 -10.87
N GLY A 30 -1.97 -6.67 -10.89
CA GLY A 30 -0.78 -6.97 -10.11
C GLY A 30 -1.07 -7.00 -8.60
N ASN A 31 -1.74 -5.96 -8.09
CA ASN A 31 -2.13 -5.90 -6.68
C ASN A 31 -3.11 -7.02 -6.32
N LEU A 32 -4.10 -7.28 -7.19
CA LEU A 32 -5.03 -8.39 -6.97
C LEU A 32 -4.33 -9.76 -6.90
N LEU A 33 -3.34 -10.00 -7.75
CA LEU A 33 -2.56 -11.24 -7.75
C LEU A 33 -1.77 -11.38 -6.44
N ILE A 34 -1.16 -10.30 -5.95
CA ILE A 34 -0.44 -10.28 -4.67
C ILE A 34 -1.40 -10.55 -3.52
N ASP A 35 -2.53 -9.84 -3.43
CA ASP A 35 -3.53 -10.06 -2.39
C ASP A 35 -4.03 -11.51 -2.35
N CYS A 36 -4.32 -12.07 -3.53
CA CYS A 36 -4.76 -13.46 -3.63
C CYS A 36 -3.66 -14.44 -3.22
N ALA A 37 -2.40 -14.18 -3.62
CA ALA A 37 -1.26 -15.01 -3.25
C ALA A 37 -1.01 -14.98 -1.74
N VAL A 38 -0.99 -13.79 -1.13
CA VAL A 38 -0.79 -13.60 0.31
C VAL A 38 -1.90 -14.28 1.11
N LEU A 39 -3.17 -14.11 0.70
CA LEU A 39 -4.28 -14.79 1.35
C LEU A 39 -4.16 -16.33 1.26
N LEU A 40 -3.85 -16.86 0.07
CA LEU A 40 -3.71 -18.31 -0.13
C LEU A 40 -2.53 -18.89 0.66
N LEU A 41 -1.39 -18.18 0.68
CA LEU A 41 -0.21 -18.58 1.44
C LEU A 41 -0.52 -18.55 2.94
N THR A 42 -1.15 -17.50 3.43
CA THR A 42 -1.55 -17.39 4.85
C THR A 42 -2.49 -18.53 5.24
N LEU A 43 -3.48 -18.85 4.41
CA LEU A 43 -4.40 -19.96 4.65
C LEU A 43 -3.71 -21.33 4.53
N ALA A 44 -2.71 -21.46 3.66
CA ALA A 44 -1.90 -22.68 3.55
C ALA A 44 -1.04 -22.92 4.79
N VAL A 45 -0.40 -21.86 5.31
CA VAL A 45 0.36 -21.89 6.58
C VAL A 45 -0.56 -22.24 7.75
N LEU A 46 -1.78 -21.71 7.75
CA LEU A 46 -2.83 -22.05 8.73
C LEU A 46 -3.46 -23.44 8.52
N LYS A 47 -3.00 -24.20 7.52
CA LYS A 47 -3.53 -25.53 7.13
C LYS A 47 -5.05 -25.55 6.92
N HIS A 48 -5.62 -24.45 6.42
CA HIS A 48 -7.06 -24.31 6.23
C HIS A 48 -7.53 -25.09 4.98
N THR A 49 -8.44 -26.03 5.18
CA THR A 49 -8.91 -26.96 4.13
C THR A 49 -9.74 -26.27 3.05
N GLN A 50 -10.47 -25.21 3.37
CA GLN A 50 -11.37 -24.51 2.45
C GLN A 50 -10.80 -23.20 1.84
N LYS A 51 -9.48 -23.13 1.65
CA LYS A 51 -8.79 -21.91 1.18
C LYS A 51 -9.37 -21.27 -0.09
N LYS A 52 -9.80 -22.08 -1.07
CA LYS A 52 -10.41 -21.58 -2.32
C LYS A 52 -11.79 -20.94 -2.10
N ALA A 53 -12.59 -21.49 -1.18
CA ALA A 53 -13.91 -20.94 -0.85
C ALA A 53 -13.79 -19.61 -0.12
N VAL A 54 -12.82 -19.50 0.79
CA VAL A 54 -12.47 -18.24 1.48
C VAL A 54 -12.02 -17.19 0.46
N LEU A 55 -11.09 -17.55 -0.45
CA LEU A 55 -10.63 -16.66 -1.51
C LEU A 55 -11.79 -16.16 -2.36
N LYS A 56 -12.64 -17.05 -2.89
CA LYS A 56 -13.78 -16.68 -3.75
C LYS A 56 -14.76 -15.70 -3.07
N LYS A 57 -14.87 -15.75 -1.75
CA LYS A 57 -15.75 -14.86 -0.98
C LYS A 57 -15.10 -13.51 -0.64
N LEU A 58 -13.77 -13.47 -0.48
CA LEU A 58 -13.05 -12.31 0.06
C LEU A 58 -12.22 -11.54 -0.96
N TRP A 59 -11.82 -12.14 -2.09
CA TRP A 59 -10.87 -11.55 -3.05
C TRP A 59 -11.26 -10.11 -3.47
N TRP A 60 -12.50 -9.90 -3.90
CA TRP A 60 -12.97 -8.57 -4.33
C TRP A 60 -13.01 -7.56 -3.18
N LYS A 61 -13.34 -8.02 -1.96
CA LYS A 61 -13.40 -7.15 -0.78
C LYS A 61 -12.00 -6.72 -0.36
N PHE A 62 -11.06 -7.64 -0.29
CA PHE A 62 -9.67 -7.34 0.07
C PHE A 62 -9.03 -6.42 -0.96
N TRP A 63 -9.25 -6.70 -2.24
CA TRP A 63 -8.79 -5.83 -3.32
C TRP A 63 -9.33 -4.40 -3.19
N LEU A 64 -10.66 -4.23 -3.10
CA LEU A 64 -11.27 -2.90 -3.01
C LEU A 64 -10.86 -2.15 -1.73
N LEU A 65 -10.78 -2.85 -0.60
CA LEU A 65 -10.40 -2.27 0.68
C LEU A 65 -8.91 -1.95 0.77
N GLY A 66 -8.06 -2.76 0.14
CA GLY A 66 -6.64 -2.49 -0.04
C GLY A 66 -6.43 -1.19 -0.82
N PHE A 67 -7.10 -1.05 -1.97
CA PHE A 67 -7.05 0.19 -2.74
C PHE A 67 -7.55 1.41 -1.96
N LEU A 68 -8.60 1.25 -1.16
CA LEU A 68 -9.10 2.33 -0.30
C LEU A 68 -8.07 2.71 0.78
N ALA A 69 -7.43 1.72 1.41
CA ALA A 69 -6.41 1.96 2.43
C ALA A 69 -5.17 2.62 1.84
N ASP A 70 -4.75 2.16 0.66
CA ASP A 70 -3.67 2.77 -0.10
C ASP A 70 -3.99 4.23 -0.39
N PHE A 71 -5.21 4.52 -0.88
CA PHE A 71 -5.71 5.88 -1.14
C PHE A 71 -5.73 6.78 0.10
N ILE A 72 -5.91 6.22 1.30
CA ILE A 72 -5.82 6.98 2.56
C ILE A 72 -4.36 7.29 2.90
N GLY A 73 -3.47 6.29 2.78
CA GLY A 73 -2.04 6.45 3.10
C GLY A 73 -1.29 7.37 2.15
N ALA A 74 -1.46 7.18 0.84
CA ALA A 74 -2.38 8.03 0.12
C ALA A 74 -2.43 9.52 0.53
N LEU A 75 -3.65 10.02 0.44
CA LEU A 75 -4.13 11.33 0.84
C LEU A 75 -3.37 11.99 2.02
N PHE A 76 -2.92 11.23 3.02
CA PHE A 76 -2.02 11.73 4.06
C PHE A 76 -0.72 12.34 3.50
N LEU A 77 0.08 11.59 2.74
CA LEU A 77 1.37 12.07 2.22
C LEU A 77 1.23 13.24 1.23
N PHE A 78 0.19 13.24 0.40
CA PHE A 78 -0.03 14.33 -0.56
C PHE A 78 -0.75 15.52 0.08
N GLY A 79 -1.61 15.29 1.07
CA GLY A 79 -2.26 16.36 1.83
C GLY A 79 -1.24 17.19 2.59
N CYS A 80 -0.29 16.55 3.27
CA CYS A 80 0.82 17.24 3.90
C CYS A 80 1.71 17.99 2.89
N TRP A 81 1.96 17.41 1.70
CA TRP A 81 2.65 18.14 0.63
C TRP A 81 1.86 19.34 0.10
N TYR A 82 0.54 19.22 -0.05
CA TYR A 82 -0.30 20.34 -0.46
C TYR A 82 -0.24 21.51 0.54
N LEU A 83 -0.16 21.23 1.84
CA LEU A 83 0.05 22.26 2.86
C LEU A 83 1.37 23.03 2.68
N SER A 84 2.43 22.37 2.19
CA SER A 84 3.72 23.04 1.88
C SER A 84 3.66 23.98 0.66
N LEU A 85 2.61 23.88 -0.16
CA LEU A 85 2.40 24.74 -1.33
C LEU A 85 1.56 25.98 -1.02
N LEU A 86 1.01 26.11 0.19
CA LEU A 86 0.17 27.26 0.57
C LEU A 86 1.02 28.54 0.73
N PRO A 87 0.42 29.74 0.53
CA PRO A 87 1.15 31.01 0.56
C PRO A 87 1.86 31.32 1.90
N GLU A 88 1.33 30.78 3.00
CA GLU A 88 1.92 30.80 4.34
C GLU A 88 2.44 29.38 4.63
N PRO A 89 3.69 29.05 4.26
CA PRO A 89 4.22 27.71 4.43
C PRO A 89 4.29 27.33 5.91
N VAL A 90 4.06 26.04 6.18
CA VAL A 90 4.06 25.44 7.53
C VAL A 90 5.44 25.53 8.23
N GLY A 91 6.46 25.99 7.53
CA GLY A 91 7.80 26.30 8.03
C GLY A 91 8.86 25.63 7.16
N SER A 92 9.97 26.33 6.90
CA SER A 92 11.03 25.90 5.99
C SER A 92 11.62 24.51 6.31
N TRP A 93 11.62 24.13 7.59
CA TRP A 93 12.04 22.80 8.02
C TRP A 93 11.08 21.70 7.57
N ILE A 94 9.77 21.91 7.69
CA ILE A 94 8.74 20.94 7.29
C ILE A 94 8.77 20.77 5.77
N ASP A 95 8.87 21.87 5.02
CA ASP A 95 8.96 21.83 3.56
C ASP A 95 10.21 21.06 3.08
N SER A 96 11.32 21.22 3.80
CA SER A 96 12.55 20.45 3.54
C SER A 96 12.37 18.96 3.79
N ILE A 97 11.63 18.55 4.83
CA ILE A 97 11.34 17.14 5.11
C ILE A 97 10.48 16.56 4.00
N ILE A 98 9.38 17.24 3.66
CA ILE A 98 8.41 16.75 2.67
C ILE A 98 9.08 16.66 1.29
N SER A 99 9.78 17.70 0.84
CA SER A 99 10.46 17.69 -0.45
C SER A 99 11.50 16.57 -0.56
N GLN A 100 12.29 16.35 0.51
CA GLN A 100 13.26 15.27 0.54
C GLN A 100 12.59 13.89 0.59
N ALA A 101 11.49 13.74 1.33
CA ALA A 101 10.74 12.50 1.41
C ALA A 101 10.18 12.04 0.06
N PHE A 102 9.73 12.98 -0.78
CA PHE A 102 9.24 12.67 -2.13
C PHE A 102 10.37 12.30 -3.11
N LEU A 103 11.54 12.92 -2.99
CA LEU A 103 12.67 12.61 -3.86
C LEU A 103 13.35 11.29 -3.48
N ASN A 104 13.70 11.17 -2.20
CA ASN A 104 14.33 9.99 -1.63
C ASN A 104 14.02 9.90 -0.12
N PRO A 105 13.06 9.04 0.28
CA PRO A 105 12.69 8.84 1.68
C PRO A 105 13.89 8.48 2.57
N PHE A 106 14.88 7.75 2.05
CA PHE A 106 16.01 7.27 2.84
C PHE A 106 17.12 8.30 3.04
N ARG A 107 17.03 9.48 2.41
CA ARG A 107 18.07 10.50 2.49
C ARG A 107 18.20 11.10 3.89
N THR A 108 17.08 11.29 4.57
CA THR A 108 17.06 11.85 5.92
C THR A 108 16.12 11.06 6.81
N LEU A 109 16.47 10.96 8.10
CA LEU A 109 15.63 10.26 9.07
C LEU A 109 14.21 10.84 9.15
N PRO A 110 13.99 12.17 9.17
CA PRO A 110 12.64 12.73 9.20
C PRO A 110 11.84 12.43 7.92
N GLY A 111 12.47 12.48 6.73
CA GLY A 111 11.81 12.14 5.47
C GLY A 111 11.39 10.67 5.42
N PHE A 112 12.26 9.78 5.91
CA PHE A 112 11.95 8.36 6.03
C PHE A 112 10.77 8.11 6.96
N LEU A 113 10.79 8.71 8.16
CA LEU A 113 9.72 8.55 9.15
C LEU A 113 8.39 9.10 8.65
N TYR A 114 8.42 10.21 7.90
CA TYR A 114 7.25 10.79 7.26
C TYR A 114 6.63 9.81 6.25
N THR A 115 7.42 9.30 5.29
CA THR A 115 6.92 8.35 4.29
C THR A 115 6.48 7.03 4.93
N LEU A 116 7.22 6.54 5.94
CA LEU A 116 6.86 5.35 6.70
C LEU A 116 5.52 5.53 7.43
N THR A 117 5.22 6.74 7.92
CA THR A 117 3.93 7.04 8.56
C THR A 117 2.77 6.82 7.58
N GLY A 118 2.92 7.24 6.32
CA GLY A 118 1.93 6.97 5.27
C GLY A 118 1.71 5.47 5.02
N VAL A 119 2.79 4.68 4.99
CA VAL A 119 2.73 3.21 4.85
C VAL A 119 2.03 2.57 6.07
N VAL A 120 2.37 3.01 7.28
CA VAL A 120 1.76 2.53 8.53
C VAL A 120 0.27 2.85 8.57
N ILE A 121 -0.14 4.06 8.18
CA ILE A 121 -1.55 4.45 8.09
C ILE A 121 -2.31 3.52 7.14
N ALA A 122 -1.78 3.29 5.94
CA ALA A 122 -2.40 2.34 4.99
C ALA A 122 -2.47 0.92 5.59
N GLY A 123 -1.38 0.40 6.16
CA GLY A 123 -1.37 -0.93 6.79
C GLY A 123 -2.40 -1.07 7.93
N VAL A 124 -2.54 -0.05 8.78
CA VAL A 124 -3.55 0.00 9.84
C VAL A 124 -4.96 -0.02 9.25
N CYS A 125 -5.21 0.76 8.19
CA CYS A 125 -6.48 0.73 7.47
C CYS A 125 -6.77 -0.66 6.88
N ILE A 126 -5.80 -1.29 6.20
CA ILE A 126 -5.92 -2.67 5.67
C ILE A 126 -6.33 -3.63 6.78
N TYR A 127 -5.64 -3.60 7.92
CA TYR A 127 -5.94 -4.48 9.06
C TYR A 127 -7.40 -4.37 9.51
N PHE A 128 -7.88 -3.13 9.73
CA PHE A 128 -9.24 -2.92 10.21
C PHE A 128 -10.29 -3.27 9.15
N PHE A 129 -10.04 -2.91 7.90
CA PHE A 129 -10.94 -3.18 6.79
C PHE A 129 -11.06 -4.68 6.50
N ASP A 130 -9.94 -5.41 6.42
CA ASP A 130 -9.93 -6.85 6.17
C ASP A 130 -10.54 -7.61 7.33
N LYS A 131 -10.22 -7.24 8.57
CA LYS A 131 -10.84 -7.82 9.77
C LYS A 131 -12.34 -7.62 9.77
N ARG A 132 -12.83 -6.44 9.34
CA ARG A 132 -14.27 -6.16 9.20
C ARG A 132 -14.89 -6.97 8.06
N ALA A 133 -14.25 -7.07 6.90
CA ALA A 133 -14.73 -7.84 5.76
C ALA A 133 -14.86 -9.34 6.11
N MET A 134 -13.89 -9.88 6.84
CA MET A 134 -13.87 -11.27 7.30
C MET A 134 -14.96 -11.61 8.33
N LYS A 135 -15.57 -10.62 9.02
CA LYS A 135 -16.73 -10.91 9.91
C LYS A 135 -17.88 -11.57 9.15
N SER A 136 -18.02 -11.28 7.85
CA SER A 136 -19.03 -11.91 6.98
C SER A 136 -18.68 -13.33 6.52
N CYS A 137 -17.48 -13.84 6.86
CA CYS A 137 -16.98 -15.16 6.47
C CYS A 137 -16.99 -16.12 7.67
N THR A 138 -18.00 -16.99 7.73
CA THR A 138 -18.14 -18.04 8.77
C THR A 138 -17.09 -19.15 8.65
N LEU A 139 -16.38 -19.22 7.52
CA LEU A 139 -15.33 -20.22 7.27
C LEU A 139 -14.04 -19.96 8.07
N LEU A 140 -13.84 -18.74 8.58
CA LEU A 140 -12.66 -18.35 9.34
C LEU A 140 -13.01 -18.21 10.81
N ASP A 141 -12.20 -18.82 11.67
CA ASP A 141 -12.27 -18.62 13.11
C ASP A 141 -11.60 -17.29 13.54
N GLY A 142 -11.93 -16.77 14.73
CA GLY A 142 -11.46 -15.47 15.22
C GLY A 142 -9.93 -15.31 15.18
N ARG A 143 -9.19 -16.37 15.55
CA ARG A 143 -7.72 -16.39 15.48
C ARG A 143 -7.22 -16.32 14.04
N GLN A 144 -7.82 -17.09 13.13
CA GLN A 144 -7.43 -17.11 11.72
C GLN A 144 -7.70 -15.74 11.08
N ARG A 145 -8.83 -15.10 11.37
CA ARG A 145 -9.13 -13.75 10.89
C ARG A 145 -8.09 -12.73 11.35
N HIS A 146 -7.65 -12.82 12.61
CA HIS A 146 -6.63 -11.91 13.13
C HIS A 146 -5.29 -12.11 12.42
N ILE A 147 -4.83 -13.35 12.26
CA ILE A 147 -3.56 -13.66 11.57
C ILE A 147 -3.62 -13.24 10.11
N VAL A 148 -4.73 -13.52 9.41
CA VAL A 148 -4.92 -13.10 8.02
C VAL A 148 -4.89 -11.58 7.90
N ALA A 149 -5.67 -10.86 8.71
CA ALA A 149 -5.72 -9.40 8.66
C ALA A 149 -4.35 -8.77 8.93
N LEU A 150 -3.59 -9.31 9.89
CA LEU A 150 -2.25 -8.82 10.22
C LEU A 150 -1.26 -9.11 9.09
N THR A 151 -1.34 -10.31 8.50
CA THR A 151 -0.46 -10.70 7.39
C THR A 151 -0.72 -9.85 6.16
N MET A 152 -1.98 -9.61 5.82
CA MET A 152 -2.36 -8.69 4.75
C MET A 152 -1.81 -7.28 5.05
N ALA A 153 -2.14 -6.71 6.21
CA ALA A 153 -1.69 -5.37 6.60
C ALA A 153 -0.18 -5.15 6.52
N VAL A 154 0.63 -6.17 6.83
CA VAL A 154 2.10 -6.08 6.78
C VAL A 154 2.62 -6.34 5.37
N VAL A 155 2.13 -7.37 4.67
CA VAL A 155 2.71 -7.79 3.40
C VAL A 155 2.19 -6.94 2.23
N THR A 156 0.91 -6.55 2.26
CA THR A 156 0.25 -5.80 1.19
C THR A 156 0.15 -4.31 1.47
N ALA A 157 0.74 -3.83 2.57
CA ALA A 157 0.98 -2.40 2.76
C ALA A 157 1.72 -1.79 1.55
N PRO A 158 1.49 -0.51 1.23
CA PRO A 158 2.06 0.15 0.06
C PRO A 158 3.54 0.52 0.30
N TRP A 159 4.39 -0.49 0.47
CA TRP A 159 5.84 -0.34 0.61
C TRP A 159 6.47 0.42 -0.58
N THR A 160 5.76 0.46 -1.70
CA THR A 160 6.13 1.23 -2.89
C THR A 160 6.25 2.73 -2.63
N PHE A 161 5.63 3.26 -1.57
CA PHE A 161 5.83 4.65 -1.15
C PHE A 161 7.26 4.95 -0.75
N LEU A 162 8.01 3.95 -0.28
CA LEU A 162 9.40 4.10 0.11
C LEU A 162 10.37 4.04 -1.07
N ILE A 163 9.91 3.73 -2.29
CA ILE A 163 10.79 3.64 -3.46
C ILE A 163 11.29 5.06 -3.81
N PRO A 164 12.62 5.30 -3.80
CA PRO A 164 13.16 6.62 -4.15
C PRO A 164 12.98 6.91 -5.64
N LEU A 165 12.66 8.16 -5.98
CA LEU A 165 12.55 8.62 -7.36
C LEU A 165 13.93 8.96 -7.96
N TYR A 166 14.86 9.43 -7.13
CA TYR A 166 16.22 9.80 -7.55
C TYR A 166 17.28 9.32 -6.54
N ASN A 167 18.43 8.87 -7.06
CA ASN A 167 19.55 8.28 -6.28
C ASN A 167 20.79 9.19 -6.18
N TYR A 168 20.72 10.46 -6.59
CA TYR A 168 21.88 11.37 -6.66
C TYR A 168 21.94 12.33 -5.46
#